data_AF-A0A7D9E1C8-F1
#
_entry.id   AF-A0A7D9E1C8-F1
#
_cell.length_a   1.000
_cell.length_b   1.000
_cell.length_c   1.000
_cell.angle_alpha   90.00
_cell.angle_beta   90.00
_cell.angle_gamma   90.00
#
_symmetry.space_group_name_H-M   'P 1'
#
loop_
_entity.id
_entity.type
_entity.pdbx_description
1 polymer ?
#
loop_
_entity_poly.entity_id
_entity_poly.type
_entity_poly.pdbx_seq_one_letter_code
_entity_poly.pdbx_strand_id
1 'polypeptide(L)'
;MYGAVENDEQLTQNEDFRKLTRVRNDDAAFEKIKFNFTKSVFFYNSLIVCLGSNINSTNSEPYQTQTTLFQDKYTTSITVIYINGKMKLLKDDFSQILYDSAAILDTNGNGYYIPKGSSANIAISRQKSKAPNGKTPTEARYATVWLDHGINPVSASYEYAILVATDVAGIEAFQKAQISDSPVYEVLHKNSAAHVVRFTDKTASPSKTYGYSFFKKNVRLTEGPIRHVSAECIVMAQIDRVNFSNINISISSPDLNYNTSKVLIHSKDNGINEYFYMRSQPVNISAYLSRPVILDRVLVNGKPVEKSLYGHYIAVKPDDPQQPALKGREIVFKSL
;
A
#
# COMPACT_ATOMS: atom_id res chain seq x y z
N MET A 1 -19.46 25.57 -47.76
CA MET A 1 -20.56 26.56 -47.81
C MET A 1 -21.84 25.77 -48.03
N TYR A 2 -22.98 26.26 -47.52
CA TYR A 2 -24.23 25.54 -47.17
C TYR A 2 -24.13 24.83 -45.82
N GLY A 3 -24.91 25.12 -44.78
CA GLY A 3 -26.00 26.08 -44.58
C GLY A 3 -26.71 25.64 -43.30
N ALA A 4 -26.76 26.50 -42.27
CA ALA A 4 -27.38 26.20 -40.98
C ALA A 4 -28.91 26.28 -41.08
N VAL A 5 -29.60 25.40 -40.35
CA VAL A 5 -30.99 25.58 -39.95
C VAL A 5 -31.05 25.32 -38.45
N GLU A 6 -31.19 26.39 -37.68
CA GLU A 6 -31.65 26.37 -36.30
C GLU A 6 -33.14 26.04 -36.29
N ASN A 7 -33.53 25.03 -35.52
CA ASN A 7 -34.90 24.89 -35.05
C ASN A 7 -34.86 24.81 -33.53
N ASP A 8 -35.33 25.88 -32.91
CA ASP A 8 -35.74 25.94 -31.52
C ASP A 8 -36.96 25.04 -31.32
N GLU A 9 -36.78 23.91 -30.64
CA GLU A 9 -37.89 23.19 -30.02
C GLU A 9 -37.75 23.23 -28.50
N GLN A 10 -38.74 23.90 -27.89
CA GLN A 10 -38.98 23.91 -26.46
C GLN A 10 -39.19 22.48 -25.95
N LEU A 11 -38.26 21.99 -25.13
CA LEU A 11 -38.44 20.76 -24.37
C LEU A 11 -39.36 21.02 -23.17
N THR A 12 -40.61 20.60 -23.30
CA THR A 12 -41.56 20.48 -22.19
C THR A 12 -41.16 19.33 -21.26
N GLN A 13 -41.35 19.55 -19.97
CA GLN A 13 -41.06 18.61 -18.89
C GLN A 13 -41.95 17.36 -18.95
N ASN A 14 -41.36 16.25 -18.47
CA ASN A 14 -41.93 14.93 -18.18
C ASN A 14 -42.11 13.99 -19.38
N GLU A 15 -41.23 13.00 -19.49
CA GLU A 15 -41.55 11.64 -19.03
C GLU A 15 -40.31 10.73 -19.00
N ASP A 16 -40.21 9.98 -17.90
CA ASP A 16 -39.68 8.61 -17.83
C ASP A 16 -38.16 8.33 -17.89
N PHE A 17 -37.45 8.66 -16.81
CA PHE A 17 -36.17 8.02 -16.43
C PHE A 17 -36.23 7.23 -15.11
N ARG A 18 -37.43 6.80 -14.68
CA ARG A 18 -37.58 5.94 -13.49
C ARG A 18 -37.88 4.48 -13.85
N LYS A 19 -37.01 3.88 -14.67
CA LYS A 19 -36.65 2.47 -14.43
C LYS A 19 -35.57 2.41 -13.36
N LEU A 20 -35.98 2.74 -12.14
CA LEU A 20 -35.32 2.29 -10.92
C LEU A 20 -35.35 0.77 -10.95
N THR A 21 -34.28 0.19 -11.48
CA THR A 21 -33.90 -1.18 -11.21
C THR A 21 -33.99 -1.34 -9.71
N ARG A 22 -34.78 -2.31 -9.25
CA ARG A 22 -34.93 -2.65 -7.83
C ARG A 22 -33.55 -3.05 -7.30
N VAL A 23 -32.81 -2.05 -6.84
CA VAL A 23 -31.55 -2.20 -6.13
C VAL A 23 -31.89 -3.03 -4.90
N ARG A 24 -31.17 -4.14 -4.71
CA ARG A 24 -31.34 -4.97 -3.52
C ARG A 24 -31.09 -4.09 -2.30
N ASN A 25 -31.85 -4.30 -1.23
CA ASN A 25 -31.70 -3.60 0.06
C ASN A 25 -30.27 -3.67 0.65
N ASP A 26 -29.39 -4.50 0.10
CA ASP A 26 -27.98 -4.64 0.50
C ASP A 26 -27.17 -3.36 0.20
N ASP A 27 -27.46 -2.63 -0.88
CA ASP A 27 -26.68 -1.43 -1.24
C ASP A 27 -26.88 -0.29 -0.23
N ALA A 28 -28.10 -0.18 0.34
CA ALA A 28 -28.40 0.76 1.43
C ALA A 28 -27.70 0.39 2.76
N ALA A 29 -27.29 -0.87 2.92
CA ALA A 29 -26.49 -1.30 4.08
C ALA A 29 -25.02 -0.86 3.93
N PHE A 30 -24.45 -0.94 2.72
CA PHE A 30 -23.08 -0.49 2.45
C PHE A 30 -22.90 1.02 2.56
N GLU A 31 -23.93 1.83 2.26
CA GLU A 31 -23.88 3.30 2.40
C GLU A 31 -23.61 3.78 3.84
N LYS A 32 -23.84 2.93 4.86
CA LYS A 32 -23.65 3.26 6.28
C LYS A 32 -22.32 2.76 6.86
N ILE A 33 -21.60 1.92 6.13
CA ILE A 33 -20.31 1.39 6.59
C ILE A 33 -19.27 2.51 6.46
N LYS A 34 -18.58 2.80 7.57
CA LYS A 34 -17.35 3.60 7.51
C LYS A 34 -16.19 2.63 7.62
N PHE A 35 -15.26 2.69 6.69
CA PHE A 35 -14.08 1.84 6.68
C PHE A 35 -12.84 2.68 6.42
N ASN A 36 -11.88 2.66 7.34
CA ASN A 36 -10.61 3.37 7.19
C ASN A 36 -9.46 2.49 7.67
N PHE A 37 -8.29 2.69 7.07
CA PHE A 37 -7.09 1.94 7.37
C PHE A 37 -5.87 2.71 6.85
N THR A 38 -4.71 2.38 7.40
CA THR A 38 -3.42 2.85 6.92
C THR A 38 -2.61 1.63 6.48
N LYS A 39 -2.20 1.58 5.20
CA LYS A 39 -1.44 0.46 4.62
C LYS A 39 -0.16 0.98 3.98
N SER A 40 0.95 0.28 4.20
CA SER A 40 2.21 0.54 3.50
C SER A 40 2.86 -0.77 3.07
N VAL A 41 3.61 -0.71 1.98
CA VAL A 41 4.35 -1.85 1.42
C VAL A 41 5.77 -1.38 1.16
N PHE A 42 6.75 -2.06 1.74
CA PHE A 42 8.17 -1.72 1.62
C PHE A 42 8.89 -2.78 0.80
N PHE A 43 9.47 -2.37 -0.32
CA PHE A 43 10.23 -3.23 -1.22
C PHE A 43 11.72 -3.10 -0.92
N TYR A 44 12.37 -4.21 -0.64
CA TYR A 44 13.81 -4.27 -0.40
C TYR A 44 14.38 -5.57 -0.96
N ASN A 45 15.09 -5.47 -2.09
CA ASN A 45 15.54 -6.64 -2.87
C ASN A 45 14.36 -7.57 -3.20
N SER A 46 14.45 -8.86 -2.86
CA SER A 46 13.37 -9.84 -3.01
C SER A 46 12.37 -9.86 -1.85
N LEU A 47 12.55 -9.01 -0.84
CA LEU A 47 11.67 -8.93 0.32
C LEU A 47 10.66 -7.79 0.18
N ILE A 48 9.41 -8.09 0.48
CA ILE A 48 8.32 -7.13 0.56
C ILE A 48 7.76 -7.17 1.99
N VAL A 49 7.76 -6.07 2.72
CA VAL A 49 7.17 -5.98 4.07
C VAL A 49 5.86 -5.22 4.00
N CYS A 50 4.76 -5.86 4.41
CA CYS A 50 3.41 -5.32 4.34
C CYS A 50 2.92 -4.97 5.75
N LEU A 51 2.66 -3.68 5.99
CA LEU A 51 2.14 -3.20 7.27
C LEU A 51 0.74 -2.62 7.11
N GLY A 52 -0.09 -2.85 8.12
CA GLY A 52 -1.38 -2.20 8.28
C GLY A 52 -1.55 -1.70 9.70
N SER A 53 -2.15 -0.53 9.87
CA SER A 53 -2.54 0.01 11.17
C SER A 53 -3.85 0.79 11.06
N ASN A 54 -4.44 1.10 12.21
CA ASN A 54 -5.64 1.92 12.31
C ASN A 54 -6.78 1.40 11.42
N ILE A 55 -6.89 0.07 11.31
CA ILE A 55 -7.97 -0.61 10.57
C ILE A 55 -9.22 -0.51 11.43
N ASN A 56 -10.16 0.30 10.97
CA ASN A 56 -11.40 0.57 11.67
C ASN A 56 -12.59 0.36 10.75
N SER A 57 -13.62 -0.32 11.25
CA SER A 57 -14.93 -0.31 10.60
C SER A 57 -16.06 -0.04 11.59
N THR A 58 -17.12 0.62 11.13
CA THR A 58 -18.35 0.83 11.93
C THR A 58 -19.57 0.51 11.08
N ASN A 59 -20.61 -0.03 11.72
CA ASN A 59 -21.84 -0.50 11.08
C ASN A 59 -21.60 -1.61 10.05
N SER A 60 -20.53 -2.38 10.21
CA SER A 60 -20.12 -3.43 9.26
C SER A 60 -20.81 -4.77 9.48
N GLU A 61 -21.56 -4.98 10.57
CA GLU A 61 -22.29 -6.23 10.81
C GLU A 61 -23.23 -6.57 9.63
N PRO A 62 -23.24 -7.82 9.11
CA PRO A 62 -22.48 -9.00 9.56
C PRO A 62 -21.13 -9.22 8.85
N TYR A 63 -20.65 -8.23 8.09
CA TYR A 63 -19.46 -8.30 7.26
C TYR A 63 -18.17 -8.17 8.09
N GLN A 64 -17.24 -9.08 7.84
CA GLN A 64 -15.92 -9.06 8.44
C GLN A 64 -14.94 -8.19 7.64
N THR A 65 -14.00 -7.58 8.35
CA THR A 65 -12.87 -6.87 7.77
C THR A 65 -11.69 -7.84 7.67
N GLN A 66 -11.13 -7.99 6.47
CA GLN A 66 -10.07 -8.97 6.21
C GLN A 66 -8.93 -8.35 5.40
N THR A 67 -7.74 -8.93 5.53
CA THR A 67 -6.60 -8.65 4.65
C THR A 67 -6.13 -9.95 4.02
N THR A 68 -6.33 -10.09 2.72
CA THR A 68 -5.86 -11.25 1.95
C THR A 68 -4.36 -11.16 1.71
N LEU A 69 -3.64 -12.26 1.95
CA LEU A 69 -2.23 -12.42 1.61
C LEU A 69 -2.09 -12.90 0.16
N PHE A 70 -2.80 -13.98 -0.18
CA PHE A 70 -2.95 -14.46 -1.56
C PHE A 70 -4.25 -15.24 -1.73
N GLN A 71 -4.64 -15.40 -3.00
CA GLN A 71 -5.75 -16.24 -3.43
C GLN A 71 -5.39 -16.90 -4.76
N ASP A 72 -4.91 -18.14 -4.68
CA ASP A 72 -4.32 -18.85 -5.80
C ASP A 72 -5.30 -19.87 -6.38
N LYS A 73 -5.46 -19.84 -7.70
CA LYS A 73 -6.40 -20.72 -8.41
C LYS A 73 -5.80 -22.11 -8.60
N TYR A 74 -6.60 -23.14 -8.36
CA TYR A 74 -6.30 -24.50 -8.77
C TYR A 74 -6.28 -24.61 -10.31
N THR A 75 -5.13 -24.92 -10.88
CA THR A 75 -4.91 -24.98 -12.33
C THR A 75 -4.73 -26.41 -12.85
N THR A 76 -4.01 -27.26 -12.11
CA THR A 76 -3.69 -28.64 -12.50
C THR A 76 -3.73 -29.57 -11.28
N SER A 77 -3.76 -30.89 -11.50
CA SER A 77 -3.77 -31.89 -10.41
C SER A 77 -2.57 -31.87 -9.46
N ILE A 78 -1.49 -31.16 -9.85
CA ILE A 78 -0.26 -31.00 -9.07
C ILE A 78 -0.10 -29.60 -8.46
N THR A 79 -1.12 -28.72 -8.57
CA THR A 79 -1.05 -27.40 -7.93
C THR A 79 -1.01 -27.56 -6.40
N VAL A 80 0.02 -27.00 -5.77
CA VAL A 80 0.28 -27.13 -4.32
C VAL A 80 0.61 -25.80 -3.67
N ILE A 81 0.32 -25.69 -2.38
CA ILE A 81 0.98 -24.75 -1.47
C ILE A 81 1.74 -25.51 -0.39
N TYR A 82 2.64 -24.84 0.31
CA TYR A 82 3.30 -25.38 1.50
C TYR A 82 2.99 -24.51 2.72
N ILE A 83 2.73 -25.14 3.86
CA ILE A 83 2.48 -24.47 5.13
C ILE A 83 3.45 -25.09 6.15
N ASN A 84 4.42 -24.31 6.63
CA ASN A 84 5.48 -24.76 7.55
C ASN A 84 6.12 -26.07 7.05
N GLY A 85 6.57 -26.06 5.79
CA GLY A 85 7.20 -27.21 5.12
C GLY A 85 6.24 -28.32 4.67
N LYS A 86 4.96 -28.29 5.08
CA LYS A 86 3.99 -29.35 4.76
C LYS A 86 3.22 -29.01 3.50
N MET A 87 3.34 -29.88 2.49
CA MET A 87 2.60 -29.78 1.23
C MET A 87 1.09 -29.90 1.45
N LYS A 88 0.32 -29.10 0.70
CA LYS A 88 -1.14 -29.23 0.53
C LYS A 88 -1.48 -29.18 -0.94
N LEU A 89 -2.18 -30.21 -1.43
CA LEU A 89 -2.71 -30.25 -2.79
C LEU A 89 -3.96 -29.39 -2.87
N LEU A 90 -4.05 -28.52 -3.87
CA LEU A 90 -5.19 -27.64 -4.01
C LEU A 90 -6.47 -28.38 -4.42
N LYS A 91 -6.39 -29.64 -4.86
CA LYS A 91 -7.55 -30.46 -5.23
C LYS A 91 -8.39 -30.90 -4.02
N ASP A 92 -7.77 -30.98 -2.85
CA ASP A 92 -8.36 -31.49 -1.61
C ASP A 92 -8.87 -30.33 -0.75
N ASP A 93 -10.03 -30.50 -0.10
CA ASP A 93 -10.52 -29.50 0.84
C ASP A 93 -9.60 -29.43 2.07
N PHE A 94 -9.27 -28.22 2.51
CA PHE A 94 -8.43 -28.00 3.66
C PHE A 94 -8.79 -26.68 4.34
N SER A 95 -8.76 -26.65 5.67
CA SER A 95 -8.85 -25.40 6.42
C SER A 95 -7.99 -25.47 7.67
N GLN A 96 -7.41 -24.33 8.05
CA GLN A 96 -6.61 -24.20 9.25
C GLN A 96 -6.59 -22.74 9.71
N ILE A 97 -6.52 -22.54 11.03
CA ILE A 97 -6.12 -21.27 11.62
C ILE A 97 -4.70 -21.43 12.18
N LEU A 98 -3.82 -20.50 11.82
CA LEU A 98 -2.46 -20.38 12.34
C LEU A 98 -2.44 -19.36 13.48
N TYR A 99 -1.76 -19.66 14.58
CA TYR A 99 -1.63 -18.79 15.76
C TYR A 99 -0.18 -18.43 16.11
N ASP A 100 0.78 -19.12 15.51
CA ASP A 100 2.21 -18.88 15.68
C ASP A 100 2.81 -18.28 14.42
N SER A 101 4.11 -17.96 14.48
CA SER A 101 4.85 -17.61 13.27
C SER A 101 4.70 -18.71 12.22
N ALA A 102 4.50 -18.31 10.97
CA ALA A 102 4.30 -19.24 9.86
C ALA A 102 5.12 -18.86 8.64
N ALA A 103 5.54 -19.88 7.90
CA ALA A 103 6.16 -19.82 6.59
C ALA A 103 5.22 -20.53 5.60
N ILE A 104 4.73 -19.81 4.60
CA ILE A 104 3.80 -20.34 3.59
C ILE A 104 4.42 -20.14 2.22
N LEU A 105 4.35 -21.11 1.33
CA LEU A 105 4.75 -20.95 -0.07
C LEU A 105 3.51 -21.06 -0.96
N ASP A 106 3.26 -20.04 -1.77
CA ASP A 106 2.14 -20.01 -2.71
C ASP A 106 2.40 -20.87 -3.97
N THR A 107 1.46 -20.88 -4.91
CA THR A 107 1.58 -21.67 -6.14
C THR A 107 2.52 -21.04 -7.18
N ASN A 108 2.93 -19.79 -6.97
CA ASN A 108 3.72 -18.96 -7.89
C ASN A 108 5.17 -18.78 -7.43
N GLY A 109 5.57 -19.41 -6.32
CA GLY A 109 6.93 -19.32 -5.77
C GLY A 109 7.17 -18.08 -4.91
N ASN A 110 6.11 -17.47 -4.35
CA ASN A 110 6.25 -16.42 -3.33
C ASN A 110 6.07 -17.02 -1.94
N GLY A 111 7.04 -16.77 -1.08
CA GLY A 111 7.00 -17.17 0.32
C GLY A 111 6.38 -16.08 1.18
N TYR A 112 5.45 -16.42 2.06
CA TYR A 112 4.81 -15.52 3.01
C TYR A 112 5.25 -15.85 4.42
N TYR A 113 5.78 -14.86 5.13
CA TYR A 113 6.10 -14.94 6.54
C TYR A 113 5.06 -14.20 7.36
N ILE A 114 4.55 -14.89 8.38
CA ILE A 114 3.63 -14.34 9.36
C ILE A 114 4.38 -14.29 10.70
N PRO A 115 4.46 -13.12 11.36
CA PRO A 115 5.17 -12.99 12.62
C PRO A 115 4.40 -13.63 13.77
N LYS A 116 5.13 -14.02 14.82
CA LYS A 116 4.54 -14.51 16.07
C LYS A 116 3.58 -13.47 16.66
N GLY A 117 2.49 -13.92 17.27
CA GLY A 117 1.46 -13.03 17.85
C GLY A 117 0.45 -12.51 16.84
N SER A 118 0.56 -12.91 15.56
CA SER A 118 -0.50 -12.75 14.56
C SER A 118 -1.23 -14.07 14.32
N SER A 119 -2.44 -14.00 13.78
CA SER A 119 -3.17 -15.18 13.32
C SER A 119 -3.53 -15.05 11.84
N ALA A 120 -3.64 -16.19 11.17
CA ALA A 120 -4.04 -16.24 9.77
C ALA A 120 -4.93 -17.45 9.50
N ASN A 121 -5.94 -17.23 8.68
CA ASN A 121 -6.83 -18.26 8.20
C ASN A 121 -6.34 -18.78 6.85
N ILE A 122 -6.49 -20.08 6.66
CA ILE A 122 -6.18 -20.78 5.41
C ILE A 122 -7.41 -21.57 5.01
N ALA A 123 -7.81 -21.48 3.75
CA ALA A 123 -8.82 -22.34 3.16
C ALA A 123 -8.41 -22.76 1.75
N ILE A 124 -8.52 -24.07 1.48
CA ILE A 124 -8.54 -24.64 0.14
C ILE A 124 -9.95 -25.16 -0.08
N SER A 125 -10.70 -24.53 -0.97
CA SER A 125 -12.08 -24.91 -1.22
C SER A 125 -12.57 -24.44 -2.59
N ARG A 126 -13.70 -25.00 -3.02
CA ARG A 126 -14.43 -24.51 -4.19
C ARG A 126 -15.18 -23.23 -3.83
N GLN A 127 -14.87 -22.14 -4.54
CA GLN A 127 -15.49 -20.84 -4.37
C GLN A 127 -16.41 -20.53 -5.55
N LYS A 128 -17.57 -19.95 -5.26
CA LYS A 128 -18.51 -19.41 -6.26
C LYS A 128 -18.39 -17.90 -6.29
N SER A 129 -18.42 -17.33 -7.48
CA SER A 129 -18.36 -15.88 -7.71
C SER A 129 -19.20 -15.51 -8.94
N LYS A 130 -19.00 -14.31 -9.46
CA LYS A 130 -19.56 -13.85 -10.72
C LYS A 130 -18.48 -13.25 -11.61
N ALA A 131 -18.70 -13.28 -12.92
CA ALA A 131 -17.87 -12.56 -13.88
C ALA A 131 -17.92 -11.03 -13.62
N PRO A 132 -16.99 -10.23 -14.16
CA PRO A 132 -16.95 -8.77 -13.95
C PRO A 132 -18.25 -8.04 -14.34
N ASN A 133 -19.08 -8.63 -15.19
CA ASN A 133 -20.42 -8.13 -15.52
C ASN A 133 -21.44 -8.22 -14.36
N GLY A 134 -21.04 -8.78 -13.20
CA GLY A 134 -21.86 -8.92 -12.00
C GLY A 134 -23.02 -9.91 -12.10
N LYS A 135 -23.13 -10.66 -13.20
CA LYS A 135 -24.31 -11.46 -13.55
C LYS A 135 -23.98 -12.93 -13.81
N THR A 136 -22.96 -13.23 -14.61
CA THR A 136 -22.64 -14.60 -15.01
C THR A 136 -22.00 -15.36 -13.84
N PRO A 137 -22.60 -16.44 -13.32
CA PRO A 137 -22.01 -17.23 -12.25
C PRO A 137 -20.69 -17.86 -12.69
N THR A 138 -19.71 -17.89 -11.79
CA THR A 138 -18.43 -18.55 -11.99
C THR A 138 -18.09 -19.41 -10.78
N GLU A 139 -17.26 -20.43 -10.98
CA GLU A 139 -16.74 -21.24 -9.90
C GLU A 139 -15.34 -21.74 -10.21
N ALA A 140 -14.50 -21.81 -9.19
CA ALA A 140 -13.21 -22.47 -9.25
C ALA A 140 -12.75 -22.82 -7.83
N ARG A 141 -11.75 -23.69 -7.74
CA ARG A 141 -11.11 -24.05 -6.48
C ARG A 141 -9.90 -23.17 -6.25
N TYR A 142 -9.74 -22.67 -5.02
CA TYR A 142 -8.67 -21.74 -4.67
C TYR A 142 -8.03 -22.14 -3.34
N ALA A 143 -6.75 -21.84 -3.19
CA ALA A 143 -6.11 -21.69 -1.89
C ALA A 143 -6.10 -20.20 -1.52
N THR A 144 -6.68 -19.86 -0.37
CA THR A 144 -6.74 -18.49 0.13
C THR A 144 -6.10 -18.43 1.51
N VAL A 145 -5.25 -17.42 1.74
CA VAL A 145 -4.73 -17.07 3.07
C VAL A 145 -5.11 -15.63 3.38
N TRP A 146 -5.69 -15.40 4.55
CA TRP A 146 -6.09 -14.06 4.97
C TRP A 146 -5.96 -13.85 6.48
N LEU A 147 -5.78 -12.60 6.87
CA LEU A 147 -5.85 -12.12 8.25
C LEU A 147 -7.27 -11.63 8.50
N ASP A 148 -7.89 -12.10 9.57
CA ASP A 148 -9.23 -11.68 9.98
C ASP A 148 -9.14 -10.62 11.08
N HIS A 149 -9.72 -9.45 10.83
CA HIS A 149 -9.81 -8.33 11.78
C HIS A 149 -11.17 -8.29 12.48
N GLY A 150 -12.08 -9.20 12.13
CA GLY A 150 -13.41 -9.32 12.70
C GLY A 150 -14.40 -8.28 12.19
N ILE A 151 -15.54 -8.18 12.87
CA ILE A 151 -16.59 -7.22 12.60
C ILE A 151 -16.34 -5.95 13.42
N ASN A 152 -16.53 -4.78 12.81
CA ASN A 152 -16.28 -3.48 13.44
C ASN A 152 -14.93 -3.37 14.16
N PRO A 153 -13.79 -3.72 13.52
CA PRO A 153 -12.49 -3.58 14.17
C PRO A 153 -12.28 -2.15 14.65
N VAL A 154 -11.55 -2.01 15.75
CA VAL A 154 -11.09 -0.71 16.28
C VAL A 154 -9.57 -0.76 16.39
N SER A 155 -8.91 0.07 15.59
CA SER A 155 -7.45 0.18 15.52
C SER A 155 -6.73 -1.14 15.29
N ALA A 156 -7.34 -2.07 14.54
CA ALA A 156 -6.70 -3.32 14.18
C ALA A 156 -5.46 -3.05 13.29
N SER A 157 -4.53 -4.00 13.29
CA SER A 157 -3.25 -3.86 12.60
C SER A 157 -2.80 -5.21 12.06
N TYR A 158 -1.89 -5.20 11.09
CA TYR A 158 -1.23 -6.41 10.63
C TYR A 158 0.23 -6.17 10.30
N GLU A 159 0.97 -7.27 10.22
CA GLU A 159 2.29 -7.37 9.64
C GLU A 159 2.43 -8.73 8.98
N TYR A 160 2.96 -8.74 7.76
CA TYR A 160 3.47 -9.95 7.12
C TYR A 160 4.55 -9.54 6.12
N ALA A 161 5.37 -10.50 5.69
CA ALA A 161 6.36 -10.28 4.65
C ALA A 161 6.21 -11.29 3.51
N ILE A 162 6.61 -10.89 2.31
CA ILE A 162 6.66 -11.72 1.11
C ILE A 162 8.11 -11.81 0.66
N LEU A 163 8.64 -13.02 0.55
CA LEU A 163 9.90 -13.32 -0.11
C LEU A 163 9.59 -13.80 -1.53
N VAL A 164 9.86 -12.94 -2.50
CA VAL A 164 9.57 -13.18 -3.92
C VAL A 164 10.55 -14.19 -4.50
N ALA A 165 10.05 -15.08 -5.37
CA ALA A 165 10.86 -16.07 -6.10
C ALA A 165 11.74 -16.92 -5.18
N THR A 166 11.10 -17.63 -4.25
CA THR A 166 11.73 -18.51 -3.27
C THR A 166 11.16 -19.94 -3.35
N ASP A 167 11.72 -20.84 -2.56
CA ASP A 167 11.23 -22.19 -2.36
C ASP A 167 10.93 -22.46 -0.87
N VAL A 168 10.59 -23.71 -0.55
CA VAL A 168 10.24 -24.13 0.82
C VAL A 168 11.42 -23.91 1.76
N ALA A 169 12.64 -24.26 1.35
CA ALA A 169 13.83 -24.10 2.17
C ALA A 169 14.17 -22.62 2.38
N GLY A 170 13.99 -21.79 1.36
CA GLY A 170 14.22 -20.35 1.40
C GLY A 170 13.28 -19.61 2.34
N ILE A 171 11.96 -19.90 2.30
CA ILE A 171 11.02 -19.26 3.23
C ILE A 171 11.19 -19.74 4.68
N GLU A 172 11.56 -21.01 4.90
CA GLU A 172 11.89 -21.52 6.24
C GLU A 172 13.19 -20.92 6.80
N ALA A 173 14.21 -20.76 5.95
CA ALA A 173 15.46 -20.10 6.32
C ALA A 173 15.21 -18.62 6.64
N PHE A 174 14.36 -17.94 5.86
CA PHE A 174 13.94 -16.58 6.13
C PHE A 174 13.20 -16.47 7.47
N GLN A 175 12.22 -17.34 7.74
CA GLN A 175 11.50 -17.37 9.01
C GLN A 175 12.47 -17.52 10.20
N LYS A 176 13.41 -18.47 10.13
CA LYS A 176 14.43 -18.68 11.17
C LYS A 176 15.32 -17.45 11.38
N ALA A 177 15.75 -16.82 10.29
CA ALA A 177 16.54 -15.59 10.36
C ALA A 177 15.73 -14.42 10.98
N GLN A 178 14.46 -14.31 10.64
CA GLN A 178 13.58 -13.23 11.07
C GLN A 178 13.21 -13.30 12.55
N ILE A 179 13.20 -14.49 13.17
CA ILE A 179 12.94 -14.68 14.61
C ILE A 179 14.22 -14.70 15.46
N SER A 180 15.39 -14.56 14.86
CA SER A 180 16.68 -14.51 15.57
C SER A 180 16.95 -13.13 16.20
N ASP A 181 18.03 -13.03 16.97
CA ASP A 181 18.50 -11.74 17.53
C ASP A 181 18.99 -10.75 16.45
N SER A 182 19.04 -11.16 15.18
CA SER A 182 19.44 -10.31 14.05
C SER A 182 18.46 -10.50 12.88
N PRO A 183 17.24 -9.94 13.00
CA PRO A 183 16.20 -10.11 12.00
C PRO A 183 16.56 -9.44 10.68
N VAL A 184 15.99 -9.96 9.59
CA VAL A 184 16.20 -9.43 8.23
C VAL A 184 15.58 -8.04 8.08
N TYR A 185 14.43 -7.84 8.73
CA TYR A 185 13.81 -6.52 8.87
C TYR A 185 13.27 -6.31 10.28
N GLU A 186 13.07 -5.06 10.67
CA GLU A 186 12.45 -4.69 11.94
C GLU A 186 11.46 -3.55 11.73
N VAL A 187 10.27 -3.66 12.32
CA VAL A 187 9.27 -2.59 12.32
C VAL A 187 9.56 -1.67 13.50
N LEU A 188 10.09 -0.48 13.21
CA LEU A 188 10.46 0.51 14.23
C LEU A 188 9.26 1.39 14.64
N HIS A 189 8.30 1.56 13.74
CA HIS A 189 7.12 2.37 14.00
C HIS A 189 5.94 1.87 13.16
N LYS A 190 4.76 1.71 13.78
CA LYS A 190 3.54 1.27 13.09
C LYS A 190 2.30 1.87 13.76
N ASN A 191 1.86 3.03 13.29
CA ASN A 191 0.60 3.64 13.71
C ASN A 191 -0.02 4.48 12.56
N SER A 192 -1.13 5.16 12.85
CA SER A 192 -1.85 6.01 11.87
C SER A 192 -1.08 7.24 11.38
N ALA A 193 0.08 7.55 11.96
CA ALA A 193 0.86 8.75 11.66
C ALA A 193 2.08 8.42 10.77
N ALA A 194 2.74 7.30 11.03
CA ALA A 194 3.81 6.80 10.18
C ALA A 194 4.01 5.29 10.31
N HIS A 195 4.54 4.69 9.25
CA HIS A 195 5.09 3.33 9.25
C HIS A 195 6.58 3.38 8.93
N VAL A 196 7.41 2.66 9.69
CA VAL A 196 8.87 2.68 9.56
C VAL A 196 9.42 1.26 9.67
N VAL A 197 10.20 0.86 8.67
CA VAL A 197 10.88 -0.45 8.63
C VAL A 197 12.37 -0.24 8.44
N ARG A 198 13.18 -0.95 9.22
CA ARG A 198 14.63 -1.06 9.02
C ARG A 198 14.94 -2.41 8.41
N PHE A 199 15.75 -2.40 7.35
CA PHE A 199 16.30 -3.58 6.71
C PHE A 199 17.77 -3.73 7.08
N THR A 200 18.16 -4.95 7.39
CA THR A 200 19.55 -5.31 7.70
C THR A 200 20.18 -5.93 6.45
N ASP A 201 21.15 -5.25 5.89
CA ASP A 201 21.99 -5.85 4.85
C ASP A 201 22.99 -6.82 5.48
N LYS A 202 23.07 -8.04 4.97
CA LYS A 202 24.01 -9.08 5.43
C LYS A 202 25.30 -9.13 4.58
N THR A 203 25.56 -8.10 3.76
CA THR A 203 26.80 -7.99 2.99
C THR A 203 28.02 -7.66 3.86
N ALA A 204 29.22 -7.84 3.29
CA ALA A 204 30.51 -7.56 3.94
C ALA A 204 30.69 -6.08 4.37
N SER A 205 29.90 -5.16 3.83
CA SER A 205 29.86 -3.75 4.25
C SER A 205 28.44 -3.42 4.72
N PRO A 206 28.10 -3.73 5.99
CA PRO A 206 26.73 -3.69 6.47
C PRO A 206 26.18 -2.25 6.45
N SER A 207 25.30 -1.98 5.50
CA SER A 207 24.49 -0.77 5.48
C SER A 207 23.14 -1.03 6.15
N LYS A 208 22.54 0.02 6.72
CA LYS A 208 21.16 -0.05 7.20
C LYS A 208 20.29 0.79 6.28
N THR A 209 19.29 0.14 5.70
CA THR A 209 18.28 0.81 4.87
C THR A 209 17.00 0.93 5.66
N TYR A 210 16.36 2.10 5.58
CA TYR A 210 15.14 2.42 6.28
C TYR A 210 14.10 2.86 5.25
N GLY A 211 12.91 2.28 5.35
CA GLY A 211 11.73 2.74 4.63
C GLY A 211 10.81 3.49 5.59
N TYR A 212 10.32 4.64 5.18
CA TYR A 212 9.37 5.47 5.91
C TYR A 212 8.16 5.78 5.02
N SER A 213 6.97 5.63 5.58
CA SER A 213 5.74 6.17 5.03
C SER A 213 5.14 7.11 6.07
N PHE A 214 5.19 8.42 5.81
CA PHE A 214 4.65 9.45 6.70
C PHE A 214 3.26 9.88 6.20
N PHE A 215 2.24 9.52 6.97
CA PHE A 215 0.85 9.89 6.72
C PHE A 215 0.46 11.21 7.39
N LYS A 216 1.34 11.75 8.23
CA LYS A 216 1.18 13.07 8.86
C LYS A 216 2.52 13.80 8.87
N LYS A 217 2.49 15.11 8.72
CA LYS A 217 3.66 15.98 8.90
C LYS A 217 4.06 16.11 10.37
N ASN A 218 5.32 16.41 10.62
CA ASN A 218 5.89 16.70 11.95
C ASN A 218 5.74 15.58 12.99
N VAL A 219 5.50 14.35 12.55
CA VAL A 219 5.53 13.16 13.41
C VAL A 219 6.98 12.94 13.86
N ARG A 220 7.21 13.07 15.18
CA ARG A 220 8.54 12.88 15.76
C ARG A 220 8.80 11.40 15.99
N LEU A 221 9.78 10.88 15.27
CA LEU A 221 10.31 9.54 15.45
C LEU A 221 11.54 9.57 16.35
N THR A 222 11.69 8.51 17.15
CA THR A 222 12.82 8.29 18.04
C THR A 222 13.92 7.43 17.41
N GLU A 223 13.61 6.73 16.32
CA GLU A 223 14.49 5.73 15.70
C GLU A 223 14.76 6.00 14.23
N GLY A 224 15.95 5.56 13.79
CA GLY A 224 16.43 5.69 12.42
C GLY A 224 16.96 7.09 12.07
N PRO A 225 17.37 7.29 10.81
CA PRO A 225 18.01 8.53 10.38
C PRO A 225 17.09 9.75 10.24
N ILE A 226 15.81 9.54 9.96
CA ILE A 226 14.85 10.64 9.76
C ILE A 226 14.03 10.83 11.05
N ARG A 227 14.14 12.02 11.66
CA ARG A 227 13.42 12.39 12.88
C ARG A 227 11.99 12.83 12.61
N HIS A 228 11.78 13.66 11.60
CA HIS A 228 10.45 14.07 11.11
C HIS A 228 10.56 14.74 9.74
N VAL A 229 9.41 14.99 9.12
CA VAL A 229 9.26 15.60 7.79
C VAL A 229 8.23 16.73 7.83
N SER A 230 8.38 17.74 6.97
CA SER A 230 7.47 18.89 6.92
C SER A 230 6.15 18.64 6.18
N ALA A 231 6.03 17.53 5.46
CA ALA A 231 4.87 17.14 4.67
C ALA A 231 4.69 15.62 4.67
N GLU A 232 3.50 15.15 4.30
CA GLU A 232 3.22 13.74 4.04
C GLU A 232 4.07 13.28 2.86
N CYS A 233 4.83 12.20 3.05
CA CYS A 233 5.78 11.75 2.06
C CYS A 233 6.23 10.31 2.32
N ILE A 234 6.89 9.75 1.32
CA ILE A 234 7.60 8.48 1.43
C ILE A 234 9.09 8.80 1.42
N VAL A 235 9.83 8.19 2.35
CA VAL A 235 11.29 8.36 2.43
C VAL A 235 11.96 7.00 2.45
N MET A 236 13.02 6.82 1.67
CA MET A 236 14.00 5.75 1.91
C MET A 236 15.31 6.39 2.32
N ALA A 237 15.95 5.86 3.36
CA ALA A 237 17.24 6.34 3.83
C ALA A 237 18.20 5.17 4.00
N GLN A 238 19.39 5.27 3.44
CA GLN A 238 20.46 4.29 3.62
C GLN A 238 21.64 4.95 4.31
N ILE A 239 22.12 4.34 5.39
CA ILE A 239 23.35 4.72 6.08
C ILE A 239 24.37 3.60 5.95
N ASP A 240 25.61 3.95 5.63
CA ASP A 240 26.71 2.98 5.40
C ASP A 240 27.40 2.53 6.70
N ARG A 241 27.31 3.33 7.77
CA ARG A 241 27.94 3.10 9.08
C ARG A 241 27.08 3.64 10.22
N VAL A 242 27.36 3.17 11.43
CA VAL A 242 26.64 3.52 12.69
C VAL A 242 26.59 5.04 12.95
N ASN A 243 27.53 5.82 12.40
CA ASN A 243 27.67 7.25 12.62
C ASN A 243 27.16 8.15 11.49
N PHE A 244 26.39 7.61 10.53
CA PHE A 244 25.84 8.42 9.43
C PHE A 244 26.96 9.08 8.61
N SER A 245 28.08 8.37 8.42
CA SER A 245 29.23 8.87 7.67
C SER A 245 28.84 9.25 6.25
N ASN A 246 28.09 8.38 5.58
CA ASN A 246 27.38 8.66 4.36
C ASN A 246 25.89 8.38 4.53
N ILE A 247 25.07 9.21 3.89
CA ILE A 247 23.63 8.98 3.83
C ILE A 247 23.13 9.18 2.40
N ASN A 248 22.32 8.24 1.95
CA ASN A 248 21.53 8.37 0.73
C ASN A 248 20.06 8.47 1.15
N ILE A 249 19.37 9.49 0.68
CA ILE A 249 17.95 9.72 0.97
C ILE A 249 17.21 9.84 -0.36
N SER A 250 16.10 9.12 -0.47
CA SER A 250 15.12 9.32 -1.53
C SER A 250 13.82 9.78 -0.90
N ILE A 251 13.24 10.87 -1.40
CA ILE A 251 11.99 11.46 -0.89
C ILE A 251 11.03 11.69 -2.06
N SER A 252 9.77 11.29 -1.87
CA SER A 252 8.67 11.59 -2.80
C SER A 252 7.40 11.97 -2.07
N SER A 253 6.61 12.86 -2.67
CA SER A 253 5.21 13.10 -2.30
C SER A 253 4.32 12.15 -3.08
N PRO A 254 3.49 11.32 -2.43
CA PRO A 254 2.47 10.55 -3.14
C PRO A 254 1.30 11.42 -3.62
N ASP A 255 1.12 12.61 -3.01
CA ASP A 255 0.13 13.58 -3.46
C ASP A 255 0.56 14.21 -4.78
N LEU A 256 -0.27 14.04 -5.81
CA LEU A 256 -0.10 14.67 -7.12
C LEU A 256 -0.26 16.19 -7.05
N ASN A 257 -0.86 16.72 -5.97
CA ASN A 257 -0.96 18.15 -5.67
C ASN A 257 -1.51 18.95 -6.86
N TYR A 258 -2.59 18.46 -7.47
CA TYR A 258 -3.27 19.19 -8.54
C TYR A 258 -3.93 20.44 -7.97
N ASN A 259 -3.89 21.53 -8.75
CA ASN A 259 -4.64 22.72 -8.41
C ASN A 259 -6.13 22.46 -8.75
N THR A 260 -6.89 22.08 -7.73
CA THR A 260 -8.34 21.87 -7.79
C THR A 260 -9.06 23.07 -7.19
N SER A 261 -10.27 23.36 -7.68
CA SER A 261 -11.15 24.39 -7.10
C SER A 261 -11.76 23.97 -5.74
N LYS A 262 -11.75 22.67 -5.43
CA LYS A 262 -12.21 22.09 -4.15
C LYS A 262 -11.29 20.96 -3.70
N VAL A 263 -11.18 20.77 -2.38
CA VAL A 263 -10.45 19.64 -1.81
C VAL A 263 -11.35 18.40 -1.87
N LEU A 264 -10.97 17.41 -2.67
CA LEU A 264 -11.65 16.12 -2.75
C LEU A 264 -11.03 15.21 -1.68
N ILE A 265 -11.84 14.77 -0.71
CA ILE A 265 -11.36 14.09 0.49
C ILE A 265 -11.97 12.70 0.69
N HIS A 266 -13.18 12.43 0.19
CA HIS A 266 -13.90 11.19 0.49
C HIS A 266 -14.67 10.63 -0.71
N SER A 267 -15.08 9.36 -0.63
CA SER A 267 -15.83 8.67 -1.69
C SER A 267 -17.17 9.34 -2.06
N LYS A 268 -17.70 10.22 -1.20
CA LYS A 268 -18.88 11.05 -1.49
C LYS A 268 -18.62 12.12 -2.55
N ASP A 269 -17.35 12.41 -2.84
CA ASP A 269 -16.95 13.31 -3.90
C ASP A 269 -17.00 12.62 -5.28
N ASN A 270 -17.23 11.31 -5.34
CA ASN A 270 -17.44 10.59 -6.59
C ASN A 270 -18.71 11.12 -7.29
N GLY A 271 -18.55 11.55 -8.54
CA GLY A 271 -19.63 12.12 -9.34
C GLY A 271 -19.76 13.65 -9.26
N ILE A 272 -18.91 14.32 -8.47
CA ILE A 272 -18.77 15.78 -8.51
C ILE A 272 -17.89 16.15 -9.72
N ASN A 273 -18.35 17.13 -10.50
CA ASN A 273 -17.52 17.74 -11.54
C ASN A 273 -16.51 18.69 -10.88
N GLU A 274 -15.23 18.43 -11.11
CA GLU A 274 -14.14 19.23 -10.57
C GLU A 274 -13.22 19.68 -11.71
N TYR A 275 -12.96 21.00 -11.76
CA TYR A 275 -11.97 21.54 -12.66
C TYR A 275 -10.61 21.49 -11.98
N PHE A 276 -9.66 20.85 -12.63
CA PHE A 276 -8.29 20.80 -12.17
C PHE A 276 -7.33 21.16 -13.29
N TYR A 277 -6.23 21.80 -12.93
CA TYR A 277 -5.12 21.91 -13.85
C TYR A 277 -4.43 20.54 -13.93
N MET A 278 -4.29 19.99 -15.14
CA MET A 278 -3.59 18.70 -15.38
C MET A 278 -2.14 18.68 -14.88
N ARG A 279 -1.58 19.82 -14.48
CA ARG A 279 -0.23 19.92 -13.96
C ARG A 279 -0.24 19.99 -12.44
N SER A 280 0.42 19.01 -11.85
CA SER A 280 0.82 18.98 -10.45
C SER A 280 1.54 20.25 -10.05
N GLN A 281 1.21 20.76 -8.87
CA GLN A 281 1.95 21.84 -8.25
C GLN A 281 3.15 21.28 -7.50
N PRO A 282 4.32 21.95 -7.57
CA PRO A 282 5.51 21.47 -6.88
C PRO A 282 5.33 21.48 -5.35
N VAL A 283 5.83 20.45 -4.65
CA VAL A 283 5.80 20.34 -3.18
C VAL A 283 7.22 20.44 -2.62
N ASN A 284 7.44 21.38 -1.71
CA ASN A 284 8.70 21.49 -0.97
C ASN A 284 8.64 20.62 0.28
N ILE A 285 9.61 19.71 0.44
CA ILE A 285 9.67 18.81 1.60
C ILE A 285 10.99 19.03 2.33
N SER A 286 10.93 19.27 3.64
CA SER A 286 12.10 19.26 4.51
C SER A 286 12.11 17.98 5.33
N ALA A 287 13.21 17.22 5.24
CA ALA A 287 13.47 16.08 6.10
C ALA A 287 14.48 16.49 7.18
N TYR A 288 14.12 16.24 8.43
CA TYR A 288 14.95 16.56 9.58
C TYR A 288 15.63 15.29 10.06
N LEU A 289 16.95 15.32 10.13
CA LEU A 289 17.77 14.18 10.53
C LEU A 289 17.78 14.05 12.06
N SER A 290 17.94 12.81 12.54
CA SER A 290 18.11 12.54 13.98
C SER A 290 19.46 13.00 14.51
N ARG A 291 20.45 13.18 13.63
CA ARG A 291 21.77 13.76 13.91
C ARG A 291 22.37 14.38 12.64
N PRO A 292 23.36 15.29 12.77
CA PRO A 292 24.11 15.82 11.61
C PRO A 292 24.91 14.74 10.90
N VAL A 293 25.22 14.98 9.63
CA VAL A 293 26.15 14.15 8.85
C VAL A 293 27.55 14.77 8.99
N ILE A 294 28.52 13.98 9.46
CA ILE A 294 29.81 14.51 9.95
C ILE A 294 30.95 14.36 8.92
N LEU A 295 30.82 13.48 7.92
CA LEU A 295 31.95 13.08 7.06
C LEU A 295 31.79 13.45 5.58
N ASP A 296 31.27 12.53 4.75
CA ASP A 296 31.82 12.37 3.40
C ASP A 296 30.82 12.71 2.28
N ARG A 297 29.54 12.30 2.41
CA ARG A 297 28.55 12.50 1.34
C ARG A 297 27.11 12.41 1.83
N VAL A 298 26.31 13.37 1.40
CA VAL A 298 24.83 13.33 1.46
C VAL A 298 24.30 13.30 0.04
N LEU A 299 23.55 12.26 -0.31
CA LEU A 299 22.79 12.19 -1.56
C LEU A 299 21.29 12.32 -1.29
N VAL A 300 20.61 13.14 -2.08
CA VAL A 300 19.16 13.33 -2.04
C VAL A 300 18.60 13.10 -3.43
N ASN A 301 17.72 12.12 -3.60
CA ASN A 301 17.21 11.69 -4.90
C ASN A 301 18.34 11.48 -5.92
N GLY A 302 19.47 10.93 -5.46
CA GLY A 302 20.68 10.68 -6.26
C GLY A 302 21.60 11.89 -6.48
N LYS A 303 21.21 13.11 -6.08
CA LYS A 303 22.01 14.34 -6.26
C LYS A 303 22.83 14.65 -4.99
N PRO A 304 24.11 15.05 -5.11
CA PRO A 304 24.90 15.46 -3.96
C PRO A 304 24.37 16.77 -3.38
N VAL A 305 24.33 16.84 -2.05
CA VAL A 305 24.03 18.07 -1.30
C VAL A 305 25.35 18.78 -0.98
N GLU A 306 25.33 20.12 -0.98
CA GLU A 306 26.49 20.92 -0.55
C GLU A 306 26.83 20.66 0.92
N LYS A 307 28.13 20.61 1.25
CA LYS A 307 28.61 20.34 2.61
C LYS A 307 28.09 21.35 3.65
N SER A 308 27.85 22.60 3.24
CA SER A 308 27.24 23.65 4.05
C SER A 308 25.84 23.27 4.59
N LEU A 309 25.15 22.32 3.94
CA LEU A 309 23.80 21.87 4.26
C LEU A 309 23.78 20.51 4.97
N TYR A 310 24.92 19.97 5.43
CA TYR A 310 25.01 18.68 6.16
C TYR A 310 24.48 18.75 7.60
N GLY A 311 23.70 19.80 7.91
CA GLY A 311 23.12 20.04 9.22
C GLY A 311 22.00 19.05 9.58
N HIS A 312 21.19 19.43 10.57
CA HIS A 312 20.08 18.60 11.06
C HIS A 312 18.87 18.55 10.12
N TYR A 313 18.94 19.18 8.95
CA TYR A 313 17.84 19.20 7.99
C TYR A 313 18.36 19.21 6.56
N ILE A 314 17.55 18.62 5.68
CA ILE A 314 17.76 18.57 4.25
C ILE A 314 16.46 19.01 3.59
N ALA A 315 16.52 20.06 2.77
CA ALA A 315 15.39 20.52 1.98
C ALA A 315 15.43 19.87 0.59
N VAL A 316 14.36 19.16 0.25
CA VAL A 316 14.11 18.64 -1.09
C VAL A 316 13.19 19.63 -1.79
N LYS A 317 13.76 20.32 -2.77
CA LYS A 317 13.02 21.21 -3.65
C LYS A 317 12.74 20.49 -4.97
N PRO A 318 11.58 20.73 -5.59
CA PRO A 318 11.35 20.38 -6.98
C PRO A 318 12.45 20.96 -7.86
N ASP A 319 12.85 20.22 -8.89
CA ASP A 319 13.74 20.76 -9.92
C ASP A 319 13.06 21.99 -10.58
N ASP A 320 13.84 23.04 -10.85
CA ASP A 320 13.34 24.33 -11.36
C ASP A 320 12.46 24.09 -12.59
N PRO A 321 11.14 24.33 -12.50
CA PRO A 321 10.25 24.17 -13.62
C PRO A 321 10.47 25.36 -14.54
N GLN A 322 11.45 25.28 -15.45
CA GLN A 322 11.46 26.15 -16.63
C GLN A 322 10.06 26.09 -17.23
N GLN A 323 9.29 27.19 -17.13
CA GLN A 323 7.87 27.23 -17.48
C GLN A 323 7.64 26.67 -18.90
N PRO A 324 7.06 25.47 -19.08
CA PRO A 324 6.62 25.06 -20.40
C PRO A 324 5.19 25.59 -20.58
N ALA A 325 4.90 26.27 -21.68
CA ALA A 325 3.63 26.93 -22.00
C ALA A 325 2.35 26.39 -21.33
N LEU A 326 1.54 27.31 -20.77
CA LEU A 326 0.15 27.15 -20.37
C LEU A 326 -0.72 26.75 -21.57
N LYS A 327 -0.72 25.46 -21.94
CA LYS A 327 -1.72 24.90 -22.86
C LYS A 327 -2.23 23.60 -22.25
N GLY A 328 -3.26 23.71 -21.42
CA GLY A 328 -4.06 22.54 -21.03
C GLY A 328 -4.78 21.99 -22.26
N ARG A 329 -4.85 20.66 -22.39
CA ARG A 329 -5.75 20.01 -23.34
C ARG A 329 -6.97 19.53 -22.58
N GLU A 330 -8.14 19.72 -23.14
CA GLU A 330 -9.38 19.13 -22.64
C GLU A 330 -9.29 17.60 -22.80
N ILE A 331 -9.44 16.87 -21.70
CA ILE A 331 -9.57 15.41 -21.72
C ILE A 331 -11.02 15.09 -21.37
N VAL A 332 -11.79 14.67 -22.36
CA VAL A 332 -13.16 14.19 -22.16
C VAL A 332 -13.09 12.71 -21.81
N PHE A 333 -13.31 12.37 -20.55
CA PHE A 333 -13.52 10.98 -20.15
C PHE A 333 -14.91 10.54 -20.62
N LYS A 334 -14.97 9.67 -21.63
CA LYS A 334 -16.19 8.97 -22.00
C LYS A 334 -16.25 7.68 -21.19
N SER A 335 -17.40 7.40 -20.56
CA SER A 335 -17.70 6.06 -20.08
C SER A 335 -17.54 5.07 -21.24
N LEU A 336 -16.78 4.01 -21.03
CA LEU A 336 -16.89 2.81 -21.87
C LEU A 336 -18.15 2.04 -21.48
#